data_AF-A0A503HN09-F1
#
_entry.id   AF-A0A503HN09-F1
#
_cell.length_a   1.000
_cell.length_b   1.000
_cell.length_c   1.000
_cell.angle_alpha   90.00
_cell.angle_beta   90.00
_cell.angle_gamma   90.00
#
_symmetry.space_group_name_H-M   'P 1'
#
loop_
_entity.id
_entity.type
_entity.pdbx_description
1 polymer ?
#
loop_
_entity_poly.entity_id
_entity_poly.type
_entity_poly.pdbx_seq_one_letter_code
_entity_poly.pdbx_strand_id
1 'polypeptide(L)'
;MPRRSATLGIGFLSALAVLASLAVAKADDYDPAALDLAALIECRADVSAYTGYALWLAGDPGAASTLGWKEVPSGNAFLRQYQLPVPAHVFGRETGTIVFTASGPMAVLDGTAAPDLARQLDVPAMVSSPDKFLGEKVVAESIDDTGGVSLSTRITLNVSTVASHPGKTLAGCSYVLDVK
;
A
#
# COMPACT_ATOMS: atom_id res chain seq x y z
N MET A 1 73.48 -26.96 -41.88
CA MET A 1 74.14 -26.58 -40.60
C MET A 1 74.31 -25.05 -40.58
N PRO A 2 74.32 -24.37 -39.42
CA PRO A 2 73.32 -24.50 -38.34
C PRO A 2 73.01 -23.16 -37.58
N ARG A 3 71.97 -23.16 -36.71
CA ARG A 3 71.74 -22.21 -35.57
C ARG A 3 71.50 -20.72 -35.95
N ARG A 4 70.80 -19.86 -35.18
CA ARG A 4 70.03 -19.88 -33.91
C ARG A 4 68.65 -19.24 -34.20
N SER A 5 67.61 -19.17 -33.36
CA SER A 5 67.38 -19.49 -31.93
C SER A 5 65.90 -19.92 -31.74
N ALA A 6 65.31 -19.78 -30.54
CA ALA A 6 63.86 -19.81 -30.28
C ALA A 6 63.45 -18.71 -29.27
N THR A 7 62.18 -18.28 -29.31
CA THR A 7 61.49 -17.64 -28.16
C THR A 7 60.03 -18.09 -28.12
N LEU A 8 59.56 -18.46 -26.94
CA LEU A 8 58.21 -18.93 -26.66
C LEU A 8 57.27 -17.74 -26.35
N GLY A 9 56.01 -17.77 -26.81
CA GLY A 9 55.00 -16.75 -26.51
C GLY A 9 53.61 -17.36 -26.39
N ILE A 10 53.03 -17.33 -25.18
CA ILE A 10 51.78 -18.02 -24.82
C ILE A 10 50.65 -17.00 -24.62
N GLY A 11 49.45 -17.30 -25.13
CA GLY A 11 48.19 -16.62 -24.78
C GLY A 11 47.97 -15.27 -25.50
N PHE A 12 46.76 -14.87 -25.85
CA PHE A 12 45.54 -14.98 -25.04
C PHE A 12 44.26 -15.20 -25.88
N LEU A 13 43.20 -15.64 -25.19
CA LEU A 13 41.89 -15.96 -25.79
C LEU A 13 41.10 -14.72 -26.22
N SER A 14 40.30 -14.92 -27.27
CA SER A 14 38.99 -14.31 -27.55
C SER A 14 38.57 -13.07 -26.75
N ALA A 15 38.62 -11.90 -27.38
CA ALA A 15 37.87 -10.72 -26.92
C ALA A 15 36.36 -10.95 -27.13
N LEU A 16 35.68 -11.35 -26.06
CA LEU A 16 34.25 -11.64 -26.04
C LEU A 16 33.44 -10.33 -26.14
N ALA A 17 32.32 -10.36 -26.87
CA ALA A 17 31.48 -9.18 -27.08
C ALA A 17 30.85 -8.68 -25.77
N VAL A 18 31.06 -7.40 -25.45
CA VAL A 18 30.33 -6.69 -24.38
C VAL A 18 29.18 -5.91 -25.02
N LEU A 19 28.02 -6.56 -25.15
CA LEU A 19 26.76 -5.97 -25.54
C LEU A 19 25.66 -6.42 -24.57
N ALA A 20 24.81 -5.48 -24.19
CA ALA A 20 23.56 -5.67 -23.43
C ALA A 20 23.68 -6.21 -21.99
N SER A 21 23.91 -5.29 -21.04
CA SER A 21 23.45 -5.42 -19.64
C SER A 21 22.55 -4.24 -19.25
N LEU A 22 21.63 -3.84 -20.13
CA LEU A 22 20.44 -3.10 -19.71
C LEU A 22 19.49 -4.11 -19.06
N ALA A 23 19.73 -4.39 -17.78
CA ALA A 23 18.78 -5.10 -16.95
C ALA A 23 17.55 -4.18 -16.76
N VAL A 24 16.59 -4.28 -17.69
CA VAL A 24 15.20 -4.00 -17.36
C VAL A 24 14.88 -4.94 -16.22
N ALA A 25 14.75 -4.38 -15.02
CA ALA A 25 14.15 -5.09 -13.90
C ALA A 25 12.82 -5.64 -14.45
N LYS A 26 12.68 -6.97 -14.44
CA LYS A 26 11.37 -7.56 -14.63
C LYS A 26 10.51 -6.93 -13.55
N ALA A 27 9.49 -6.18 -13.95
CA ALA A 27 8.33 -6.10 -13.10
C ALA A 27 7.94 -7.56 -12.86
N ASP A 28 7.98 -8.00 -11.61
CA ASP A 28 7.26 -9.20 -11.23
C ASP A 28 5.82 -9.02 -11.75
N ASP A 29 5.17 -10.09 -12.20
CA ASP A 29 3.79 -10.07 -12.67
C ASP A 29 2.87 -9.80 -11.47
N TYR A 30 2.87 -8.54 -11.04
CA TYR A 30 2.11 -8.00 -9.92
C TYR A 30 0.66 -7.87 -10.38
N ASP A 31 -0.15 -8.85 -9.98
CA ASP A 31 -1.60 -8.78 -10.10
C ASP A 31 -2.15 -7.99 -8.91
N PRO A 32 -2.56 -6.71 -9.08
CA PRO A 32 -3.19 -5.95 -8.01
C PRO A 32 -4.53 -6.56 -7.57
N ALA A 33 -5.21 -7.35 -8.41
CA ALA A 33 -6.45 -8.02 -8.04
C ALA A 33 -6.23 -9.20 -7.07
N ALA A 34 -5.00 -9.72 -6.98
CA ALA A 34 -4.62 -10.77 -6.04
C ALA A 34 -4.22 -10.24 -4.65
N LEU A 35 -4.19 -8.92 -4.45
CA LEU A 35 -3.72 -8.32 -3.19
C LEU A 35 -4.73 -8.51 -2.04
N ASP A 36 -4.24 -8.95 -0.87
CA ASP A 36 -5.05 -9.09 0.35
C ASP A 36 -5.56 -7.72 0.82
N LEU A 37 -6.86 -7.47 0.65
CA LEU A 37 -7.54 -6.28 1.15
C LEU A 37 -7.38 -6.11 2.67
N ALA A 38 -7.35 -7.20 3.44
CA ALA A 38 -7.11 -7.12 4.87
C ALA A 38 -5.67 -6.69 5.16
N ALA A 39 -4.68 -7.09 4.35
CA ALA A 39 -3.31 -6.62 4.50
C ALA A 39 -3.17 -5.11 4.25
N LEU A 40 -3.92 -4.56 3.27
CA LEU A 40 -4.00 -3.13 3.04
C LEU A 40 -4.70 -2.38 4.20
N ILE A 41 -5.78 -2.93 4.74
CA ILE A 41 -6.53 -2.25 5.82
C ILE A 41 -5.78 -2.35 7.16
N GLU A 42 -5.04 -3.42 7.42
CA GLU A 42 -4.36 -3.71 8.69
C GLU A 42 -2.87 -3.33 8.73
N CYS A 43 -2.38 -2.51 7.78
CA CYS A 43 -0.99 -2.06 7.70
C CYS A 43 0.03 -3.21 7.53
N ARG A 44 -0.40 -4.34 6.95
CA ARG A 44 0.49 -5.51 6.66
C ARG A 44 1.13 -5.44 5.27
N ALA A 45 0.59 -4.63 4.36
CA ALA A 45 1.20 -4.33 3.07
C ALA A 45 2.27 -3.23 3.19
N ASP A 46 3.28 -3.23 2.31
CA ASP A 46 4.20 -2.10 2.13
C ASP A 46 3.62 -1.02 1.20
N VAL A 47 4.32 0.11 1.08
CA VAL A 47 3.82 1.27 0.33
C VAL A 47 3.95 1.10 -1.18
N SER A 48 4.88 0.28 -1.67
CA SER A 48 4.98 -0.05 -3.10
C SER A 48 3.75 -0.85 -3.54
N ALA A 49 3.41 -1.89 -2.76
CA ALA A 49 2.20 -2.70 -2.97
C ALA A 49 0.92 -1.86 -2.87
N TYR A 50 0.82 -0.94 -1.90
CA TYR A 50 -0.30 0.01 -1.86
C TYR A 50 -0.34 0.94 -3.09
N THR A 51 0.79 1.52 -3.49
CA THR A 51 0.83 2.51 -4.57
C THR A 51 0.48 1.89 -5.92
N GLY A 52 0.98 0.68 -6.21
CA GLY A 52 0.59 -0.09 -7.39
C GLY A 52 -0.92 -0.38 -7.42
N TYR A 53 -1.46 -0.84 -6.30
CA TYR A 53 -2.90 -1.10 -6.14
C TYR A 53 -3.76 0.15 -6.32
N ALA A 54 -3.40 1.25 -5.67
CA ALA A 54 -4.13 2.51 -5.71
C ALA A 54 -4.10 3.14 -7.11
N LEU A 55 -2.95 3.06 -7.81
CA LEU A 55 -2.83 3.53 -9.19
C LEU A 55 -3.69 2.71 -10.14
N TRP A 56 -3.74 1.38 -9.99
CA TRP A 56 -4.63 0.53 -10.77
C TRP A 56 -6.12 0.84 -10.51
N LEU A 57 -6.54 0.89 -9.24
CA LEU A 57 -7.93 1.16 -8.84
C LEU A 57 -8.41 2.59 -9.19
N ALA A 58 -7.50 3.51 -9.49
CA ALA A 58 -7.79 4.85 -9.98
C ALA A 58 -7.71 4.97 -11.52
N GLY A 59 -6.80 4.25 -12.17
CA GLY A 59 -6.53 4.36 -13.61
C GLY A 59 -7.36 3.42 -14.50
N ASP A 60 -7.75 2.26 -14.00
CA ASP A 60 -8.55 1.27 -14.73
C ASP A 60 -10.04 1.36 -14.32
N PRO A 61 -10.96 1.78 -15.22
CA PRO A 61 -12.39 1.85 -14.91
C PRO A 61 -13.02 0.48 -14.65
N GLY A 62 -12.37 -0.61 -15.05
CA GLY A 62 -12.77 -1.98 -14.76
C GLY A 62 -12.32 -2.51 -13.40
N ALA A 63 -11.32 -1.90 -12.75
CA ALA A 63 -10.64 -2.46 -11.57
C ALA A 63 -11.60 -2.88 -10.44
N ALA A 64 -12.51 -2.00 -10.04
CA ALA A 64 -13.52 -2.33 -9.02
C ALA A 64 -14.44 -3.48 -9.45
N SER A 65 -14.79 -3.55 -10.74
CA SER A 65 -15.61 -4.65 -11.29
C SER A 65 -14.85 -5.98 -11.33
N THR A 66 -13.54 -5.96 -11.63
CA THR A 66 -12.64 -7.12 -11.56
C THR A 66 -12.58 -7.72 -10.14
N LEU A 67 -12.61 -6.86 -9.12
CA LEU A 67 -12.69 -7.25 -7.70
C LEU A 67 -14.10 -7.70 -7.26
N GLY A 68 -15.11 -7.61 -8.15
CA GLY A 68 -16.52 -7.82 -7.83
C GLY A 68 -17.12 -6.75 -6.90
N TRP A 69 -16.43 -5.62 -6.71
CA TRP A 69 -16.86 -4.53 -5.85
C TRP A 69 -17.88 -3.64 -6.55
N LYS A 70 -18.91 -3.23 -5.79
CA LYS A 70 -19.92 -2.30 -6.27
C LYS A 70 -19.72 -0.93 -5.63
N GLU A 71 -19.42 0.10 -6.42
CA GLU A 71 -19.40 1.47 -5.92
C GLU A 71 -20.79 1.90 -5.46
N VAL A 72 -20.86 2.60 -4.32
CA VAL A 72 -22.10 3.11 -3.73
C VAL A 72 -21.88 4.53 -3.18
N PRO A 73 -22.93 5.37 -3.10
CA PRO A 73 -22.78 6.72 -2.56
C PRO A 73 -22.33 6.72 -1.10
N SER A 74 -21.25 7.45 -0.81
CA SER A 74 -20.65 7.57 0.53
C SER A 74 -21.16 8.74 1.38
N GLY A 75 -21.94 9.63 0.77
CA GLY A 75 -22.32 10.93 1.36
C GLY A 75 -21.14 11.88 1.60
N ASN A 76 -19.94 11.60 1.07
CA ASN A 76 -18.72 12.37 1.33
C ASN A 76 -17.81 12.39 0.09
N ALA A 77 -17.57 13.58 -0.46
CA ALA A 77 -16.79 13.76 -1.69
C ALA A 77 -15.32 13.30 -1.60
N PHE A 78 -14.78 13.10 -0.39
CA PHE A 78 -13.43 12.61 -0.15
C PHE A 78 -13.35 11.09 0.08
N LEU A 79 -14.48 10.36 0.03
CA LEU A 79 -14.56 8.92 0.26
C LEU A 79 -15.24 8.23 -0.94
N ARG A 80 -14.50 7.37 -1.66
CA ARG A 80 -15.09 6.40 -2.61
C ARG A 80 -15.51 5.16 -1.82
N GLN A 81 -16.80 4.82 -1.80
CA GLN A 81 -17.31 3.70 -1.00
C GLN A 81 -17.64 2.48 -1.87
N TYR A 82 -17.23 1.30 -1.42
CA TYR A 82 -17.47 0.04 -2.10
C TYR A 82 -18.20 -0.95 -1.20
N GLN A 83 -19.24 -1.57 -1.75
CA GLN A 83 -19.80 -2.81 -1.23
C GLN A 83 -18.98 -3.98 -1.78
N LEU A 84 -18.50 -4.82 -0.88
CA LEU A 84 -17.74 -6.03 -1.20
C LEU A 84 -18.68 -7.19 -1.59
N PRO A 85 -18.27 -8.09 -2.50
CA PRO A 85 -19.06 -9.28 -2.87
C PRO A 85 -19.03 -10.36 -1.77
N VAL A 86 -17.97 -10.38 -0.96
CA VAL A 86 -17.78 -11.23 0.22
C VAL A 86 -17.26 -10.34 1.35
N PRO A 87 -17.77 -10.44 2.60
CA PRO A 87 -17.28 -9.64 3.71
C PRO A 87 -15.78 -9.83 3.98
N ALA A 88 -15.04 -8.73 4.12
CA ALA A 88 -13.66 -8.74 4.56
C ALA A 88 -13.60 -8.98 6.08
N HIS A 89 -12.62 -9.78 6.52
CA HIS A 89 -12.31 -10.00 7.93
C HIS A 89 -11.11 -9.16 8.33
N VAL A 90 -11.29 -8.26 9.28
CA VAL A 90 -10.36 -7.13 9.49
C VAL A 90 -10.47 -6.62 10.93
N PHE A 91 -9.36 -6.48 11.64
CA PHE A 91 -9.32 -6.16 13.08
C PHE A 91 -10.14 -7.12 13.97
N GLY A 92 -10.31 -8.37 13.53
CA GLY A 92 -11.16 -9.37 14.19
C GLY A 92 -12.68 -9.15 14.00
N ARG A 93 -13.08 -8.41 12.96
CA ARG A 93 -14.48 -8.05 12.65
C ARG A 93 -14.78 -8.28 11.18
N GLU A 94 -16.03 -8.60 10.86
CA GLU A 94 -16.48 -8.59 9.46
C GLU A 94 -16.88 -7.19 9.02
N THR A 95 -16.64 -6.87 7.75
CA THR A 95 -17.33 -5.77 7.06
C THR A 95 -17.67 -6.12 5.62
N GLY A 96 -18.88 -5.74 5.19
CA GLY A 96 -19.26 -5.75 3.78
C GLY A 96 -18.91 -4.45 3.04
N THR A 97 -18.38 -3.43 3.71
CA THR A 97 -18.25 -2.08 3.16
C THR A 97 -16.92 -1.44 3.52
N ILE A 98 -16.25 -0.91 2.51
CA ILE A 98 -15.00 -0.15 2.68
C ILE A 98 -15.12 1.22 2.05
N VAL A 99 -14.28 2.15 2.51
CA VAL A 99 -14.06 3.45 1.87
C VAL A 99 -12.59 3.62 1.51
N PHE A 100 -12.32 4.14 0.32
CA PHE A 100 -11.01 4.67 -0.06
C PHE A 100 -10.96 6.16 0.28
N THR A 101 -10.00 6.51 1.12
CA THR A 101 -9.55 7.88 1.35
C THR A 101 -8.49 8.26 0.32
N ALA A 102 -7.96 9.48 0.38
CA ALA A 102 -6.81 9.89 -0.45
C ALA A 102 -5.51 9.11 -0.15
N SER A 103 -5.37 8.51 1.04
CA SER A 103 -4.14 7.85 1.50
C SER A 103 -4.29 6.36 1.81
N GLY A 104 -5.48 5.78 1.68
CA GLY A 104 -5.66 4.33 1.77
C GLY A 104 -7.09 3.85 2.08
N PRO A 105 -7.31 2.53 2.05
CA PRO A 105 -8.59 1.90 2.36
C PRO A 105 -8.86 1.85 3.86
N MET A 106 -10.13 2.02 4.22
CA MET A 106 -10.64 1.83 5.56
C MET A 106 -11.90 0.96 5.54
N ALA A 107 -11.96 0.03 6.50
CA ALA A 107 -13.18 -0.70 6.82
C ALA A 107 -14.22 0.25 7.43
N VAL A 108 -15.47 0.14 6.97
CA VAL A 108 -16.63 0.71 7.66
C VAL A 108 -17.14 -0.36 8.62
N LEU A 109 -17.00 -0.14 9.92
CA LEU A 109 -17.24 -1.13 10.96
C LEU A 109 -18.51 -0.82 11.76
N ASP A 110 -19.29 -1.87 11.97
CA ASP A 110 -20.53 -1.89 12.72
C ASP A 110 -20.30 -2.42 14.15
N GLY A 111 -21.19 -2.07 15.08
CA GLY A 111 -21.21 -2.65 16.43
C GLY A 111 -19.96 -2.37 17.29
N THR A 112 -19.15 -1.39 16.93
CA THR A 112 -17.97 -0.96 17.71
C THR A 112 -17.87 0.55 17.74
N ALA A 113 -17.68 1.12 18.94
CA ALA A 113 -17.37 2.53 19.09
C ALA A 113 -15.89 2.77 18.78
N ALA A 114 -15.58 3.89 18.12
CA ALA A 114 -14.22 4.21 17.71
C ALA A 114 -13.21 4.27 18.88
N PRO A 115 -13.54 4.82 20.07
CA PRO A 115 -12.65 4.74 21.24
C PRO A 115 -12.38 3.30 21.72
N ASP A 116 -13.32 2.37 21.56
CA ASP A 116 -13.16 0.99 22.00
C ASP A 116 -12.24 0.22 21.05
N LEU A 117 -12.45 0.39 19.74
CA LEU A 117 -11.57 -0.18 18.72
C LEU A 117 -10.16 0.41 18.80
N ALA A 118 -10.04 1.73 19.02
CA ALA A 118 -8.74 2.38 19.19
C ALA A 118 -7.99 1.82 20.42
N ARG A 119 -8.66 1.59 21.55
CA ARG A 119 -8.05 0.90 22.71
C ARG A 119 -7.67 -0.55 22.41
N GLN A 120 -8.50 -1.29 21.67
CA GLN A 120 -8.20 -2.67 21.26
C GLN A 120 -6.95 -2.74 20.36
N LEU A 121 -6.76 -1.76 19.48
CA LEU A 121 -5.66 -1.69 18.52
C LEU A 121 -4.45 -0.88 19.02
N ASP A 122 -4.47 -0.39 20.26
CA ASP A 122 -3.47 0.51 20.83
C ASP A 122 -3.19 1.73 19.93
N VAL A 123 -4.25 2.44 19.56
CA VAL A 123 -4.23 3.64 18.71
C VAL A 123 -4.49 4.88 19.59
N PRO A 124 -3.49 5.75 19.82
CA PRO A 124 -3.66 6.98 20.57
C PRO A 124 -4.75 7.89 19.99
N ALA A 125 -5.63 8.40 20.86
CA ALA A 125 -6.64 9.36 20.47
C ALA A 125 -6.05 10.78 20.37
N MET A 126 -6.17 11.39 19.19
CA MET A 126 -5.89 12.82 18.96
C MET A 126 -7.11 13.68 19.25
N VAL A 127 -8.31 13.16 18.95
CA VAL A 127 -9.61 13.76 19.30
C VAL A 127 -10.50 12.65 19.84
N SER A 128 -11.09 12.88 21.01
CA SER A 128 -12.08 11.98 21.62
C SER A 128 -13.17 12.80 22.29
N SER A 129 -14.28 13.01 21.58
CA SER A 129 -15.51 13.63 22.10
C SER A 129 -16.71 12.72 21.79
N PRO A 130 -17.92 13.01 22.34
CA PRO A 130 -19.12 12.24 22.04
C PRO A 130 -19.45 12.15 20.54
N ASP A 131 -19.21 13.23 19.79
CA ASP A 131 -19.58 13.34 18.38
C ASP A 131 -18.43 13.01 17.41
N LYS A 132 -17.17 13.03 17.88
CA LYS A 132 -15.99 12.89 17.02
C LYS A 132 -14.88 12.08 17.69
N PHE A 133 -14.41 11.07 16.97
CA PHE A 133 -13.15 10.39 17.27
C PHE A 133 -12.16 10.54 16.11
N LEU A 134 -10.90 10.77 16.44
CA LEU A 134 -9.73 10.64 15.58
C LEU A 134 -8.59 10.05 16.41
N GLY A 135 -8.03 8.93 15.97
CA GLY A 135 -6.83 8.34 16.54
C GLY A 135 -5.88 7.88 15.45
N GLU A 136 -4.59 8.04 15.72
CA GLU A 136 -3.49 7.73 14.80
C GLU A 136 -2.39 6.94 15.53
N LYS A 137 -1.92 5.86 14.92
CA LYS A 137 -0.65 5.22 15.29
C LYS A 137 0.24 5.05 14.06
N VAL A 138 1.47 5.57 14.12
CA VAL A 138 2.52 5.24 13.15
C VAL A 138 2.90 3.77 13.33
N VAL A 139 2.80 2.98 12.26
CA VAL A 139 3.17 1.55 12.23
C VAL A 139 4.56 1.36 11.62
N ALA A 140 4.90 2.15 10.60
CA ALA A 140 6.24 2.21 10.03
C ALA A 140 6.53 3.63 9.52
N GLU A 141 7.79 4.06 9.64
CA GLU A 141 8.28 5.30 9.05
C GLU A 141 9.73 5.08 8.60
N SER A 142 10.08 5.55 7.41
CA SER A 142 11.43 5.47 6.86
C SER A 142 11.76 6.71 6.02
N ILE A 143 13.05 7.00 5.90
CA ILE A 143 13.60 8.04 5.04
C ILE A 143 14.73 7.39 4.24
N ASP A 144 14.70 7.55 2.92
CA ASP A 144 15.75 7.11 1.98
C ASP A 144 16.37 8.33 1.30
N ASP A 145 17.62 8.64 1.66
CA ASP A 145 18.39 9.77 1.15
C ASP A 145 19.28 9.34 -0.02
N THR A 146 18.67 8.98 -1.15
CA THR A 146 19.37 8.49 -2.34
C THR A 146 19.46 9.56 -3.44
N GLY A 147 20.68 9.82 -3.93
CA GLY A 147 20.91 10.67 -5.10
C GLY A 147 20.69 12.17 -4.90
N GLY A 148 20.62 12.64 -3.64
CA GLY A 148 20.34 14.04 -3.31
C GLY A 148 18.85 14.39 -3.25
N VAL A 149 17.98 13.38 -3.24
CA VAL A 149 16.54 13.47 -3.00
C VAL A 149 16.24 12.65 -1.75
N SER A 150 15.36 13.14 -0.87
CA SER A 150 14.98 12.44 0.36
C SER A 150 13.55 11.92 0.25
N LEU A 151 13.37 10.60 0.19
CA LEU A 151 12.06 9.97 0.09
C LEU A 151 11.57 9.54 1.48
N SER A 152 10.55 10.24 1.98
CA SER A 152 9.90 9.92 3.25
C SER A 152 8.73 8.98 3.01
N THR A 153 8.70 7.87 3.74
CA THR A 153 7.60 6.90 3.73
C THR A 153 7.00 6.79 5.12
N ARG A 154 5.66 6.84 5.23
CA ARG A 154 4.95 6.70 6.51
C ARG A 154 3.70 5.85 6.34
N ILE A 155 3.61 4.78 7.13
CA ILE A 155 2.45 3.90 7.24
C ILE A 155 1.82 4.14 8.61
N THR A 156 0.54 4.47 8.60
CA THR A 156 -0.21 4.91 9.78
C THR A 156 -1.53 4.12 9.87
N LEU A 157 -1.81 3.53 11.02
CA LEU A 157 -3.10 2.96 11.37
C LEU A 157 -4.01 4.05 11.94
N ASN A 158 -5.18 4.24 11.34
CA ASN A 158 -6.17 5.23 11.75
C ASN A 158 -7.42 4.56 12.30
N VAL A 159 -8.04 5.19 13.31
CA VAL A 159 -9.40 4.90 13.77
C VAL A 159 -10.16 6.21 13.90
N SER A 160 -11.35 6.32 13.30
CA SER A 160 -12.07 7.60 13.20
C SER A 160 -13.59 7.45 13.11
N THR A 161 -14.32 8.55 13.33
CA THR A 161 -15.72 8.71 12.93
C THR A 161 -15.86 9.82 11.89
N VAL A 162 -16.85 9.72 11.00
CA VAL A 162 -17.19 10.76 10.01
C VAL A 162 -18.70 10.97 9.93
N ALA A 163 -19.14 12.22 9.74
CA ALA A 163 -20.55 12.58 9.78
C ALA A 163 -21.40 11.88 8.70
N SER A 164 -20.80 11.50 7.57
CA SER A 164 -21.48 10.75 6.51
C SER A 164 -21.74 9.28 6.84
N HIS A 165 -21.14 8.75 7.92
CA HIS A 165 -21.26 7.38 8.37
C HIS A 165 -21.71 7.34 9.85
N PRO A 166 -22.93 7.82 10.17
CA PRO A 166 -23.39 7.94 11.55
C PRO A 166 -23.45 6.57 12.25
N GLY A 167 -22.91 6.51 13.47
CA GLY A 167 -22.85 5.27 14.26
C GLY A 167 -21.85 4.22 13.76
N LYS A 168 -21.04 4.52 12.73
CA LYS A 168 -19.99 3.64 12.22
C LYS A 168 -18.61 4.07 12.71
N THR A 169 -17.71 3.10 12.83
CA THR A 169 -16.28 3.35 13.03
C THR A 169 -15.55 3.10 11.73
N LEU A 170 -14.73 4.05 11.28
CA LEU A 170 -13.82 3.86 10.15
C LEU A 170 -12.46 3.48 10.70
N ALA A 171 -11.91 2.33 10.29
CA ALA A 171 -10.57 1.91 10.67
C ALA A 171 -9.80 1.37 9.47
N GLY A 172 -8.53 1.74 9.34
CA GLY A 172 -7.70 1.32 8.22
C GLY A 172 -6.40 2.11 8.13
N CYS A 173 -5.61 1.79 7.10
CA CYS A 173 -4.25 2.30 7.01
C CYS A 173 -4.08 3.37 5.94
N SER A 174 -3.33 4.40 6.33
CA SER A 174 -2.83 5.44 5.45
C SER A 174 -1.39 5.16 5.08
N TYR A 175 -1.09 5.35 3.82
CA TYR A 175 0.17 5.09 3.16
C TYR A 175 0.61 6.39 2.49
N VAL A 176 1.60 7.06 3.08
CA VAL A 176 2.08 8.37 2.61
C VAL A 176 3.50 8.23 2.10
N LEU A 177 3.71 8.69 0.87
CA LEU A 177 5.01 8.93 0.27
C LEU A 177 5.16 10.44 0.06
N ASP A 178 6.29 11.00 0.49
CA ASP A 178 6.58 12.44 0.41
C ASP A 178 8.04 12.63 -0.03
N VAL A 179 8.30 13.61 -0.88
CA VAL A 179 9.64 13.93 -1.42
C VAL A 179 10.11 15.25 -0.83
N LYS A 180 11.21 15.19 -0.08
CA LYS A 180 11.83 16.31 0.64
C LYS A 180 13.09 16.82 -0.08
#